data_AF-A0AAW1NZH3-F1
#
_entry.id   AF-A0AAW1NZH3-F1
#
_cell.length_a   1.000
_cell.length_b   1.000
_cell.length_c   1.000
_cell.angle_alpha   90.00
_cell.angle_beta   90.00
_cell.angle_gamma   90.00
#
_symmetry.space_group_name_H-M   'P 1'
#
loop_
_entity.id
_entity.type
_entity.pdbx_description
1 polymer ?
#
loop_
_entity_poly.entity_id
_entity_poly.type
_entity_poly.pdbx_seq_one_letter_code
_entity_poly.pdbx_strand_id
1 'polypeptide(L)'
;MGATVSRCEEEQPAEGGDAPQVEQPVEDSPNEEGGQESSDDAGEDEDEEQRPQIEVATTPYDARFPGFNQARTCYTRYNEFYKCKAQKDEADPECKFYQKAYRSLCPGEWVDSWNEQREAGTWYGKY
;
A
#
# COMPACT_ATOMS: atom_id res chain seq x y z
N MET A 1 -27.82 -44.30 36.13
CA MET A 1 -26.82 -45.16 35.45
C MET A 1 -26.24 -44.33 34.29
N GLY A 2 -25.43 -43.29 34.50
CA GLY A 2 -24.22 -43.25 35.31
C GLY A 2 -23.02 -43.72 34.47
N ALA A 3 -22.70 -43.02 33.37
CA ALA A 3 -21.47 -43.24 32.62
C ALA A 3 -20.51 -42.08 32.92
N THR A 4 -19.62 -42.33 33.87
CA THR A 4 -18.56 -41.44 34.33
C THR A 4 -17.31 -41.61 33.45
N VAL A 5 -16.76 -40.48 33.01
CA VAL A 5 -15.33 -40.16 32.80
C VAL A 5 -14.53 -41.08 31.87
N SER A 6 -14.00 -40.50 30.78
CA SER A 6 -12.57 -40.68 30.51
C SER A 6 -12.01 -39.47 29.77
N ARG A 7 -11.31 -38.65 30.54
CA ARG A 7 -10.43 -37.55 30.15
C ARG A 7 -9.26 -38.15 29.36
N CYS A 8 -9.11 -37.81 28.09
CA CYS A 8 -7.84 -37.98 27.41
C CYS A 8 -6.97 -36.78 27.77
N GLU A 9 -5.99 -37.05 28.61
CA GLU A 9 -4.92 -36.16 29.04
C GLU A 9 -4.04 -35.76 27.84
N GLU A 10 -3.48 -34.58 28.00
CA GLU A 10 -2.46 -33.89 27.23
C GLU A 10 -1.12 -34.65 27.25
N GLU A 11 -0.47 -34.81 26.10
CA GLU A 11 0.98 -34.99 26.02
C GLU A 11 1.54 -34.13 24.88
N GLN A 12 2.45 -33.24 25.26
CA GLN A 12 3.28 -32.40 24.40
C GLN A 12 4.40 -33.22 23.74
N PRO A 13 5.04 -32.70 22.70
CA PRO A 13 6.50 -32.75 22.71
C PRO A 13 7.14 -31.38 22.50
N ALA A 14 8.24 -31.22 23.24
CA ALA A 14 9.14 -30.09 23.28
C ALA A 14 9.95 -29.94 21.98
N GLU A 15 10.12 -28.70 21.53
CA GLU A 15 11.26 -28.20 20.75
C GLU A 15 11.39 -26.72 21.20
N GLY A 16 12.41 -26.31 21.96
CA GLY A 16 13.76 -26.15 21.45
C GLY A 16 13.92 -24.71 20.94
N GLY A 17 14.30 -23.80 21.83
CA GLY A 17 14.61 -22.42 21.46
C GLY A 17 15.99 -22.31 20.80
N ASP A 18 16.12 -21.39 19.85
CA ASP A 18 17.34 -20.63 19.61
C ASP A 18 17.02 -19.45 18.69
N ALA A 19 17.39 -18.25 19.12
CA ALA A 19 17.36 -17.04 18.31
C ALA A 19 18.80 -16.78 17.83
N PRO A 20 19.05 -16.50 16.54
CA PRO A 20 20.31 -15.91 16.15
C PRO A 20 20.15 -14.40 15.97
N GLN A 21 20.70 -13.67 16.93
CA GLN A 21 21.28 -12.35 16.68
C GLN A 21 22.53 -12.53 15.81
N VAL A 22 22.72 -11.70 14.79
CA VAL A 22 24.05 -11.44 14.25
C VAL A 22 24.19 -9.94 14.02
N GLU A 23 25.21 -9.37 14.65
CA GLU A 23 25.60 -7.96 14.58
C GLU A 23 26.73 -7.78 13.56
N GLN A 24 26.54 -6.83 12.63
CA GLN A 24 27.49 -5.82 12.05
C GLN A 24 28.83 -6.30 11.42
N PRO A 25 29.67 -5.47 10.73
CA PRO A 25 29.60 -4.03 10.39
C PRO A 25 29.99 -3.72 8.90
N VAL A 26 29.82 -2.45 8.46
CA VAL A 26 30.82 -1.76 7.60
C VAL A 26 30.45 -0.29 7.48
N GLU A 27 31.18 0.54 8.20
CA GLU A 27 31.46 1.92 7.82
C GLU A 27 32.75 1.90 6.99
N ASP A 28 32.73 2.49 5.80
CA ASP A 28 33.92 3.08 5.15
C ASP A 28 33.45 4.13 4.13
N SER A 29 33.53 5.39 4.53
CA SER A 29 33.84 6.53 3.64
C SER A 29 35.36 6.73 3.73
N PRO A 30 36.11 7.26 2.73
CA PRO A 30 35.81 8.57 2.10
C PRO A 30 36.38 8.85 0.68
N ASN A 31 36.08 10.07 0.20
CA ASN A 31 36.87 10.97 -0.68
C ASN A 31 37.04 10.61 -2.17
N GLU A 32 36.64 11.40 -3.18
CA GLU A 32 36.56 12.86 -3.46
C GLU A 32 37.51 13.19 -4.64
N GLU A 33 37.16 14.30 -5.31
CA GLU A 33 37.97 15.14 -6.21
C GLU A 33 38.09 14.68 -7.67
N GLY A 34 37.86 15.52 -8.67
CA GLY A 34 37.60 16.97 -8.75
C GLY A 34 37.08 17.26 -10.16
N GLY A 35 36.26 18.30 -10.36
CA GLY A 35 36.72 19.68 -10.62
C GLY A 35 36.96 19.84 -12.13
N GLN A 36 36.48 20.87 -12.84
CA GLN A 36 36.24 22.24 -12.41
C GLN A 36 35.47 23.02 -13.50
N GLU A 37 34.69 24.02 -13.04
CA GLU A 37 34.35 25.35 -13.61
C GLU A 37 33.86 25.48 -15.07
N SER A 38 32.95 26.37 -15.43
CA SER A 38 32.72 27.79 -15.10
C SER A 38 31.34 28.14 -15.73
N SER A 39 30.59 29.20 -15.42
CA SER A 39 30.92 30.55 -15.02
C SER A 39 29.71 31.19 -14.31
N ASP A 40 30.05 32.20 -13.52
CA ASP A 40 29.24 33.27 -12.95
C ASP A 40 28.05 33.72 -13.81
N ASP A 41 26.92 33.99 -13.16
CA ASP A 41 26.18 35.23 -13.43
C ASP A 41 25.38 35.65 -12.19
N ALA A 42 25.70 36.84 -11.70
CA ALA A 42 24.96 37.52 -10.64
C ALA A 42 23.74 38.19 -11.27
N GLY A 43 22.55 37.70 -10.95
CA GLY A 43 21.28 38.33 -11.28
C GLY A 43 20.33 38.23 -10.09
N GLU A 44 20.28 39.29 -9.29
CA GLU A 44 19.14 39.59 -8.42
C GLU A 44 17.97 40.00 -9.34
N ASP A 45 16.89 39.21 -9.40
CA ASP A 45 15.53 39.68 -9.75
C ASP A 45 14.50 38.53 -9.53
N GLU A 46 13.73 38.67 -8.45
CA GLU A 46 12.30 38.37 -8.32
C GLU A 46 11.67 37.23 -9.18
N ASP A 47 11.56 36.00 -8.63
CA ASP A 47 10.45 35.06 -8.91
C ASP A 47 10.27 34.08 -7.73
N GLU A 48 9.83 34.62 -6.59
CA GLU A 48 9.42 33.87 -5.39
C GLU A 48 7.92 33.53 -5.44
N GLU A 49 7.35 33.18 -6.61
CA GLU A 49 5.91 32.91 -6.69
C GLU A 49 5.56 31.75 -7.64
N GLN A 50 5.91 30.53 -7.23
CA GLN A 50 4.96 29.42 -7.06
C GLN A 50 5.70 28.12 -6.74
N ARG A 51 6.09 27.94 -5.47
CA ARG A 51 6.17 26.58 -4.93
C ARG A 51 4.75 25.99 -5.01
N PRO A 52 4.50 24.94 -5.81
CA PRO A 52 3.15 24.39 -5.90
C PRO A 52 2.74 23.95 -4.50
N GLN A 53 1.63 24.50 -4.00
CA GLN A 53 1.08 24.05 -2.71
C GLN A 53 0.57 22.62 -2.92
N ILE A 54 1.35 21.64 -2.49
CA ILE A 54 0.98 20.22 -2.57
C ILE A 54 -0.05 19.96 -1.47
N GLU A 55 -1.34 20.03 -1.81
CA GLU A 55 -2.38 19.55 -0.93
C GLU A 55 -2.29 18.02 -0.83
N VAL A 56 -1.78 17.55 0.31
CA VAL A 56 -1.67 16.11 0.60
C VAL A 56 -3.06 15.57 0.93
N ALA A 57 -3.84 15.27 -0.12
CA ALA A 57 -5.13 14.62 0.01
C ALA A 57 -4.96 13.10 -0.16
N THR A 58 -5.30 12.34 0.88
CA THR A 58 -5.39 10.88 0.84
C THR A 58 -6.83 10.41 1.02
N THR A 59 -7.05 9.11 0.89
CA THR A 59 -8.37 8.48 1.07
C THR A 59 -8.90 8.75 2.48
N PRO A 60 -10.18 9.15 2.63
CA PRO A 60 -10.78 9.36 3.94
C PRO A 60 -10.93 8.05 4.72
N TYR A 61 -10.94 8.16 6.04
CA TYR A 61 -11.19 7.02 6.93
C TYR A 61 -12.60 6.44 6.71
N ASP A 62 -12.67 5.12 6.58
CA ASP A 62 -13.92 4.39 6.39
C ASP A 62 -14.34 3.69 7.69
N ALA A 63 -15.39 4.21 8.33
CA ALA A 63 -15.89 3.65 9.59
C ALA A 63 -16.42 2.21 9.48
N ARG A 64 -16.67 1.70 8.26
CA ARG A 64 -17.04 0.29 8.03
C ARG A 64 -15.89 -0.66 8.35
N PHE A 65 -14.65 -0.16 8.28
CA PHE A 65 -13.43 -0.93 8.47
C PHE A 65 -12.55 -0.30 9.55
N PRO A 66 -12.92 -0.39 10.84
CA PRO A 66 -12.18 0.23 11.94
C PRO A 66 -10.90 -0.51 12.34
N GLY A 67 -10.66 -1.69 11.76
CA GLY A 67 -9.48 -2.49 12.06
C GLY A 67 -8.20 -1.96 11.40
N PHE A 68 -7.05 -2.40 11.90
CA PHE A 68 -5.75 -2.08 11.31
C PHE A 68 -5.54 -2.73 9.93
N ASN A 69 -6.18 -3.88 9.69
CA ASN A 69 -6.09 -4.57 8.40
C ASN A 69 -6.95 -3.85 7.33
N GLN A 70 -6.30 -3.05 6.49
CA GLN A 70 -6.93 -2.29 5.41
C GLN A 70 -7.14 -3.08 4.10
N ALA A 71 -6.85 -4.39 4.07
CA ALA A 71 -7.00 -5.20 2.86
C ALA A 71 -8.46 -5.22 2.36
N ARG A 72 -9.44 -5.25 3.28
CA ARG A 72 -10.87 -5.17 2.93
C ARG A 72 -11.24 -3.81 2.37
N THR A 73 -10.72 -2.73 2.96
CA THR A 73 -10.93 -1.36 2.44
C THR A 73 -10.39 -1.23 1.02
N CYS A 74 -9.17 -1.69 0.77
CA CYS A 74 -8.57 -1.72 -0.57
C CYS A 74 -9.45 -2.49 -1.57
N TYR A 75 -9.81 -3.74 -1.24
CA TYR A 75 -10.62 -4.58 -2.12
C TYR A 75 -12.00 -3.97 -2.42
N THR A 76 -12.66 -3.35 -1.43
CA THR A 76 -13.93 -2.66 -1.62
C THR A 76 -13.78 -1.45 -2.54
N ARG A 77 -12.76 -0.60 -2.32
CA ARG A 77 -12.53 0.60 -3.17
C ARG A 77 -12.20 0.24 -4.61
N TYR A 78 -11.41 -0.81 -4.82
CA TYR A 78 -11.11 -1.33 -6.15
C TYR A 78 -12.39 -1.75 -6.89
N ASN A 79 -13.26 -2.52 -6.24
CA ASN A 79 -14.53 -2.93 -6.86
C ASN A 79 -15.53 -1.77 -7.06
N GLU A 80 -15.55 -0.79 -6.15
CA GLU A 80 -16.38 0.41 -6.30
C GLU A 80 -15.97 1.23 -7.54
N PHE A 81 -14.67 1.33 -7.84
CA PHE A 81 -14.20 1.97 -9.08
C PHE A 81 -14.71 1.25 -10.34
N TYR A 82 -14.57 -0.07 -10.43
CA TYR A 82 -15.03 -0.81 -11.61
C TYR A 82 -16.55 -0.86 -11.73
N LYS A 83 -17.27 -0.87 -10.61
CA LYS A 83 -18.72 -0.66 -10.61
C LYS A 83 -19.09 0.71 -11.16
N CYS A 84 -18.37 1.76 -10.75
CA CYS A 84 -18.58 3.13 -11.23
C CYS A 84 -18.29 3.22 -12.74
N LYS A 85 -17.16 2.64 -13.19
CA LYS A 85 -16.78 2.53 -14.60
C LYS A 85 -17.85 1.83 -15.45
N ALA A 86 -18.49 0.80 -14.92
CA ALA A 86 -19.56 0.07 -15.61
C ALA A 86 -20.91 0.81 -15.64
N GLN A 87 -21.14 1.80 -14.77
CA GLN A 87 -22.44 2.48 -14.62
C GLN A 87 -22.47 3.92 -15.12
N LYS A 88 -21.42 4.70 -14.88
CA LYS A 88 -21.41 6.17 -15.01
C LYS A 88 -20.31 6.72 -15.92
N ASP A 89 -19.55 5.84 -16.58
CA ASP A 89 -18.33 6.17 -17.34
C ASP A 89 -17.17 6.70 -16.47
N GLU A 90 -15.92 6.54 -16.95
CA GLU A 90 -14.70 6.84 -16.17
C GLU A 90 -14.51 8.35 -15.84
N ALA A 91 -15.26 9.23 -16.51
CA ALA A 91 -15.11 10.68 -16.39
C ALA A 91 -15.83 11.31 -15.17
N ASP A 92 -16.74 10.58 -14.54
CA ASP A 92 -17.51 11.07 -13.39
C ASP A 92 -16.59 11.40 -12.19
N PRO A 93 -16.82 12.53 -11.49
CA PRO A 93 -16.00 12.92 -10.34
C PRO A 93 -15.99 11.85 -9.22
N GLU A 94 -17.06 11.08 -9.07
CA GLU A 94 -17.17 9.98 -8.11
C GLU A 94 -16.25 8.81 -8.52
N CYS A 95 -16.20 8.46 -9.81
CA CYS A 95 -15.29 7.42 -10.30
C CYS A 95 -13.82 7.83 -10.15
N LYS A 96 -13.49 9.12 -10.38
CA LYS A 96 -12.14 9.67 -10.16
C LYS A 96 -11.73 9.62 -8.69
N PHE A 97 -12.66 9.87 -7.77
CA PHE A 97 -12.40 9.70 -6.34
C PHE A 97 -12.04 8.25 -6.01
N TYR A 98 -12.84 7.28 -6.48
CA TYR A 98 -12.54 5.87 -6.24
C TYR A 98 -11.21 5.45 -6.88
N GLN A 99 -10.88 6.01 -8.06
CA GLN A 99 -9.64 5.73 -8.75
C GLN A 99 -8.41 6.16 -7.93
N LYS A 100 -8.44 7.37 -7.37
CA LYS A 100 -7.41 7.84 -6.46
C LYS A 100 -7.38 7.01 -5.18
N ALA A 101 -8.56 6.69 -4.65
CA ALA A 101 -8.68 6.00 -3.37
C ALA A 101 -8.08 4.59 -3.37
N TYR A 102 -8.33 3.78 -4.39
CA TYR A 102 -7.75 2.43 -4.45
C TYR A 102 -6.25 2.46 -4.76
N ARG A 103 -5.77 3.42 -5.57
CA ARG A 103 -4.33 3.58 -5.85
C ARG A 103 -3.52 3.96 -4.61
N SER A 104 -4.10 4.71 -3.68
CA SER A 104 -3.42 5.09 -2.44
C SER A 104 -3.50 4.02 -1.33
N LEU A 105 -4.50 3.13 -1.37
CA LEU A 105 -4.71 2.12 -0.33
C LEU A 105 -4.14 0.74 -0.69
N CYS A 106 -4.20 0.36 -1.97
CA CYS A 106 -3.84 -0.97 -2.41
C CYS A 106 -2.35 -1.07 -2.75
N PRO A 107 -1.68 -2.18 -2.38
CA PRO A 107 -0.39 -2.51 -2.96
C PRO A 107 -0.49 -2.61 -4.48
N GLY A 108 0.50 -2.08 -5.21
CA GLY A 108 0.51 -2.11 -6.68
C GLY A 108 0.40 -3.53 -7.25
N GLU A 109 1.15 -4.47 -6.67
CA GLU A 109 1.14 -5.89 -7.05
C GLU A 109 -0.26 -6.52 -7.04
N TRP A 110 -1.10 -6.17 -6.05
CA TRP A 110 -2.46 -6.70 -5.96
C TRP A 110 -3.35 -6.15 -7.06
N VAL A 111 -3.23 -4.85 -7.33
CA VAL A 111 -3.99 -4.18 -8.39
C VAL A 111 -3.62 -4.78 -9.74
N ASP A 112 -2.33 -4.98 -10.01
CA ASP A 112 -1.83 -5.53 -11.26
C ASP A 112 -2.33 -6.97 -11.44
N SER A 113 -2.18 -7.82 -10.42
CA SER A 113 -2.69 -9.21 -10.44
C SER A 113 -4.20 -9.28 -10.67
N TRP A 114 -4.97 -8.35 -10.10
CA TRP A 114 -6.42 -8.30 -10.30
C TRP A 114 -6.80 -7.74 -11.68
N ASN A 115 -6.01 -6.82 -12.24
CA ASN A 115 -6.20 -6.32 -13.60
C ASN A 115 -6.01 -7.45 -14.61
N GLU A 116 -4.93 -8.23 -14.47
CA GLU A 116 -4.66 -9.40 -15.31
C GLU A 116 -5.80 -10.42 -15.25
N GLN A 117 -6.30 -10.74 -14.05
CA GLN A 117 -7.45 -11.64 -13.89
C GLN A 117 -8.72 -11.12 -14.56
N ARG A 118 -8.93 -9.80 -14.57
CA ARG A 118 -10.05 -9.16 -15.27
C ARG A 118 -9.88 -9.22 -16.78
N GLU A 119 -8.70 -8.95 -17.30
CA GLU A 119 -8.40 -9.05 -18.73
C GLU A 119 -8.50 -10.50 -19.24
N ALA A 120 -8.08 -11.46 -18.42
CA ALA A 120 -8.24 -12.89 -18.67
C ALA A 120 -9.68 -13.40 -18.46
N GLY A 121 -10.61 -12.55 -17.97
CA GLY A 121 -12.00 -12.93 -17.71
C GLY A 121 -12.20 -13.94 -16.56
N THR A 122 -11.19 -14.15 -15.72
CA THR A 122 -11.22 -15.09 -14.57
C THR A 122 -11.58 -14.38 -13.26
N TRP A 123 -11.97 -13.12 -13.31
CA TRP A 123 -12.32 -12.33 -12.13
C TRP A 123 -13.58 -12.87 -11.42
N TYR A 124 -13.46 -13.06 -10.11
CA TYR A 124 -14.51 -13.63 -9.26
C TYR A 124 -15.53 -12.59 -8.77
N GLY A 125 -15.32 -11.30 -9.02
CA GLY A 125 -16.24 -10.21 -8.67
C GLY A 125 -17.30 -9.95 -9.74
N LYS A 126 -18.43 -9.35 -9.34
CA LYS A 126 -19.54 -8.99 -10.25
C LYS A 126 -19.16 -7.91 -11.26
N TYR A 127 -18.34 -6.96 -10.81
CA TYR A 127 -17.76 -5.88 -11.60
C TYR A 127 -16.27 -6.09 -11.54
#